data_AF-F2LXZ7-F1
#
_entry.id   AF-F2LXZ7-F1
#
_cell.length_a   1.000
_cell.length_b   1.000
_cell.length_c   1.000
_cell.angle_alpha   90.00
_cell.angle_beta   90.00
_cell.angle_gamma   90.00
#
_symmetry.space_group_name_H-M   'P 1'
#
loop_
_entity.id
_entity.type
_entity.pdbx_description
1 polymer ?
#
loop_
_entity_poly.entity_id
_entity_poly.type
_entity_poly.pdbx_seq_one_letter_code
_entity_poly.pdbx_strand_id
1 'polypeptide(L)'
;MNLNEPVEIAEGIFWVGAVIPQDQFQCHVYLIRNGDESILIDPGSRITYDITKKKIEQLVKLKDIKYLICHHQDPDIIGCIDQLIKDTGKAERYIITHWRAWALLKHCDWDAKLYEVEENGWKLKAGDRLLKFIFTPYMHFPGAICTYDTETKVLFSSDIFGGFTPEFELFAKNSEDYFEKLKPFHEHYMPSNSILRNGLSNIEKFDIELIAPQHGSIIKKEFIKPIIEKMKKLECGLFGKFTNTRDVIKLSKLNDVLEEIIQIIAYQERFYKIIDKFLDNLRQFYNIDSIKAFVMDIEETGILELSSKKTAIASLKDENKLKQMIEASSYIKNGAIFFKPSQLHTIFGIEDPSYTFPIKDKDGRFYGVCFIIFNPDDFNVYKDLEILSKFEIPISMAILTERKEYCTKK
;
A
#
# COMPACT_ATOMS: atom_id res chain seq x y z
N MET A 1 18.07 -2.62 -25.39
CA MET A 1 16.84 -3.34 -25.79
C MET A 1 15.98 -2.37 -26.57
N ASN A 2 15.52 -2.70 -27.78
CA ASN A 2 14.64 -1.83 -28.53
C ASN A 2 13.19 -2.07 -28.08
N LEU A 3 12.62 -1.13 -27.33
CA LEU A 3 11.26 -1.25 -26.79
C LEU A 3 10.17 -0.90 -27.82
N ASN A 4 10.54 -0.58 -29.08
CA ASN A 4 9.58 -0.41 -30.17
C ASN A 4 9.28 -1.71 -30.92
N GLU A 5 10.07 -2.76 -30.69
CA GLU A 5 9.85 -4.11 -31.24
C GLU A 5 9.25 -5.04 -30.15
N PRO A 6 8.71 -6.20 -30.54
CA PRO A 6 8.39 -7.24 -29.58
C PRO A 6 9.64 -7.72 -28.84
N VAL A 7 9.52 -7.95 -27.54
CA VAL A 7 10.61 -8.47 -26.72
C VAL A 7 10.24 -9.88 -26.25
N GLU A 8 10.98 -10.90 -26.67
CA GLU A 8 10.79 -12.25 -26.15
C GLU A 8 11.28 -12.33 -24.70
N ILE A 9 10.40 -12.72 -23.78
CA ILE A 9 10.67 -12.78 -22.33
C ILE A 9 10.84 -14.21 -21.82
N ALA A 10 10.28 -15.17 -22.56
CA ALA A 10 10.43 -16.61 -22.40
C ALA A 10 10.09 -17.29 -23.73
N GLU A 11 10.35 -18.59 -23.88
CA GLU A 11 10.12 -19.31 -25.13
C GLU A 11 8.66 -19.16 -25.64
N GLY A 12 8.51 -18.46 -26.77
CA GLY A 12 7.22 -18.21 -27.39
C GLY A 12 6.35 -17.15 -26.69
N ILE A 13 6.87 -16.46 -25.67
CA ILE A 13 6.17 -15.40 -24.93
C ILE A 13 6.85 -14.06 -25.18
N PHE A 14 6.07 -13.10 -25.64
CA PHE A 14 6.55 -11.79 -26.04
C PHE A 14 5.85 -10.69 -25.25
N TRP A 15 6.62 -9.73 -24.73
CA TRP A 15 6.09 -8.44 -24.36
C TRP A 15 5.82 -7.63 -25.63
N VAL A 16 4.57 -7.21 -25.79
CA VAL A 16 4.04 -6.42 -26.92
C VAL A 16 3.37 -5.13 -26.44
N GLY A 17 3.62 -4.71 -25.20
CA GLY A 17 3.15 -3.43 -24.65
C GLY A 17 3.80 -2.22 -25.31
N ALA A 18 3.43 -1.02 -24.89
CA ALA A 18 4.02 0.23 -25.35
C ALA A 18 4.35 1.13 -24.17
N VAL A 19 5.39 1.95 -24.31
CA VAL A 19 5.80 2.90 -23.29
C VAL A 19 5.14 4.23 -23.56
N ILE A 20 4.36 4.73 -22.60
CA ILE A 20 3.79 6.08 -22.63
C ILE A 20 4.81 7.03 -21.98
N PRO A 21 5.35 8.05 -22.69
CA PRO A 21 6.31 8.97 -22.10
C PRO A 21 5.74 9.68 -20.86
N GLN A 22 6.55 9.77 -19.80
CA GLN A 22 6.22 10.46 -18.53
C GLN A 22 5.09 9.82 -17.71
N ASP A 23 4.56 8.67 -18.13
CA ASP A 23 3.63 7.90 -17.34
C ASP A 23 4.40 7.00 -16.36
N GLN A 24 4.08 7.09 -15.07
CA GLN A 24 4.70 6.25 -14.04
C GLN A 24 3.97 4.90 -13.91
N PHE A 25 2.80 4.75 -14.53
CA PHE A 25 1.94 3.58 -14.43
C PHE A 25 1.74 2.91 -15.79
N GLN A 26 2.86 2.43 -16.34
CA GLN A 26 2.88 1.73 -17.63
C GLN A 26 1.99 0.49 -17.60
N CYS A 27 1.33 0.20 -18.73
CA CYS A 27 0.47 -0.97 -18.91
C CYS A 27 1.08 -1.93 -19.94
N HIS A 28 1.23 -3.19 -19.57
CA HIS A 28 1.90 -4.22 -20.35
C HIS A 28 0.91 -5.19 -20.95
N VAL A 29 1.20 -5.55 -22.21
CA VAL A 29 0.46 -6.56 -22.95
C VAL A 29 1.44 -7.67 -23.30
N TYR A 30 1.04 -8.92 -23.11
CA TYR A 30 1.86 -10.08 -23.44
C TYR A 30 1.16 -10.96 -24.47
N LEU A 31 1.94 -11.51 -25.39
CA LEU A 31 1.47 -12.45 -26.41
C LEU A 31 2.16 -13.79 -26.21
N ILE A 32 1.38 -14.86 -26.09
CA ILE A 32 1.86 -16.24 -26.23
C ILE A 32 1.59 -16.67 -27.67
N ARG A 33 2.67 -16.85 -28.44
CA ARG A 33 2.58 -17.31 -29.83
C ARG A 33 2.29 -18.81 -29.85
N ASN A 34 1.15 -19.18 -30.40
CA ASN A 34 0.68 -20.56 -30.39
C ASN A 34 -0.14 -20.90 -31.65
N GLY A 35 0.45 -20.67 -32.83
CA GLY A 35 -0.23 -20.89 -34.11
C GLY A 35 -1.49 -20.05 -34.26
N ASP A 36 -2.56 -20.66 -34.80
CA ASP A 36 -3.91 -20.09 -34.94
C ASP A 36 -4.72 -20.07 -33.63
N GLU A 37 -4.10 -20.50 -32.53
CA GLU A 37 -4.62 -20.49 -31.17
C GLU A 37 -3.78 -19.60 -30.24
N SER A 38 -3.20 -18.53 -30.78
CA SER A 38 -2.40 -17.56 -30.02
C SER A 38 -3.22 -16.84 -28.95
N ILE A 39 -2.53 -16.45 -27.87
CA ILE A 39 -3.16 -15.97 -26.64
C ILE A 39 -2.64 -14.58 -26.32
N LEU A 40 -3.54 -13.62 -26.15
CA LEU A 40 -3.21 -12.27 -25.70
C LEU A 40 -3.61 -12.12 -24.23
N ILE A 41 -2.64 -11.71 -23.42
CA ILE A 41 -2.79 -11.51 -21.97
C ILE A 41 -2.94 -10.01 -21.71
N ASP A 42 -3.99 -9.63 -21.00
CA ASP A 42 -4.37 -8.26 -20.69
C ASP A 42 -4.23 -7.33 -21.91
N PRO A 43 -5.14 -7.44 -22.90
CA PRO A 43 -4.98 -6.86 -24.25
C PRO A 43 -4.60 -5.37 -24.32
N GLY A 44 -4.91 -4.61 -23.28
CA GLY A 44 -4.36 -3.28 -23.05
C GLY A 44 -5.33 -2.14 -23.31
N SER A 45 -4.80 -0.92 -23.17
CA SER A 45 -5.52 0.33 -23.37
C SER A 45 -5.65 0.72 -24.84
N ARG A 46 -6.69 1.50 -25.18
CA ARG A 46 -6.82 2.15 -26.49
C ARG A 46 -5.66 3.09 -26.80
N ILE A 47 -5.05 3.68 -25.76
CA ILE A 47 -3.96 4.66 -25.88
C ILE A 47 -2.74 4.03 -26.57
N THR A 48 -2.44 2.77 -26.27
CA THR A 48 -1.24 2.05 -26.73
C THR A 48 -1.51 1.08 -27.87
N TYR A 49 -2.77 0.90 -28.25
CA TYR A 49 -3.21 -0.16 -29.16
C TYR A 49 -2.47 -0.17 -30.51
N ASP A 50 -2.29 0.97 -31.16
CA ASP A 50 -1.64 1.02 -32.48
C ASP A 50 -0.18 0.52 -32.45
N ILE A 51 0.54 0.78 -31.35
CA ILE A 51 1.92 0.30 -31.16
C ILE A 51 1.90 -1.19 -30.84
N THR A 52 1.02 -1.61 -29.93
CA THR A 52 0.86 -3.02 -29.55
C THR A 52 0.45 -3.88 -30.75
N LYS A 53 -0.50 -3.43 -31.56
CA LYS A 53 -0.94 -4.08 -32.79
C LYS A 53 0.23 -4.29 -33.75
N LYS A 54 1.02 -3.25 -34.03
CA LYS A 54 2.20 -3.35 -34.92
C LYS A 54 3.18 -4.41 -34.44
N LYS A 55 3.43 -4.49 -33.12
CA LYS A 55 4.29 -5.52 -32.53
C LYS A 55 3.71 -6.92 -32.70
N ILE A 56 2.41 -7.09 -32.46
CA ILE A 56 1.72 -8.37 -32.63
C ILE A 56 1.79 -8.84 -34.09
N GLU A 57 1.57 -7.95 -35.06
CA GLU A 57 1.57 -8.25 -36.50
C GLU A 57 2.94 -8.72 -37.03
N GLN A 58 4.03 -8.42 -36.32
CA GLN A 58 5.36 -8.97 -36.63
C GLN A 58 5.50 -10.44 -36.22
N LEU A 59 4.67 -10.92 -35.30
CA LEU A 59 4.77 -12.25 -34.70
C LEU A 59 3.69 -13.21 -35.20
N VAL A 60 2.46 -12.73 -35.34
CA VAL A 60 1.27 -13.52 -35.71
C VAL A 60 0.29 -12.68 -36.53
N LYS A 61 -0.66 -13.32 -37.23
CA LYS A 61 -1.79 -12.58 -37.80
C LYS A 61 -2.76 -12.28 -36.67
N LEU A 62 -3.37 -11.10 -36.65
CA LEU A 62 -4.31 -10.74 -35.58
C LEU A 62 -5.50 -11.71 -35.45
N LYS A 63 -5.93 -12.33 -36.56
CA LYS A 63 -6.98 -13.35 -36.58
C LYS A 63 -6.59 -14.67 -35.88
N ASP A 64 -5.30 -14.91 -35.70
CA ASP A 64 -4.74 -16.11 -35.06
C ASP A 64 -4.76 -15.96 -33.52
N ILE A 65 -5.13 -14.78 -33.00
CA ILE A 65 -5.37 -14.53 -31.57
C ILE A 65 -6.79 -15.00 -31.23
N LYS A 66 -6.87 -16.23 -30.73
CA LYS A 66 -8.14 -16.90 -30.39
C LYS A 66 -8.56 -16.67 -28.95
N TYR A 67 -7.60 -16.52 -28.04
CA TYR A 67 -7.84 -16.43 -26.61
C TYR A 67 -7.39 -15.06 -26.08
N LEU A 68 -8.33 -14.31 -25.48
CA LEU A 68 -8.08 -13.03 -24.83
C LEU A 68 -8.25 -13.19 -23.31
N ILE A 69 -7.14 -13.34 -22.60
CA ILE A 69 -7.15 -13.46 -21.14
C ILE A 69 -7.31 -12.06 -20.56
N CYS A 70 -8.40 -11.84 -19.82
CA CYS A 70 -8.68 -10.61 -19.09
C CYS A 70 -8.64 -10.93 -17.60
N HIS A 71 -7.54 -10.58 -16.93
CA HIS A 71 -7.37 -10.93 -15.51
C HIS A 71 -8.38 -10.21 -14.59
N HIS A 72 -8.83 -9.01 -14.97
CA HIS A 72 -9.96 -8.29 -14.39
C HIS A 72 -10.52 -7.26 -15.39
N GLN A 73 -11.51 -6.46 -14.96
CA GLN A 73 -12.32 -5.62 -15.86
C GLN A 73 -11.76 -4.24 -16.22
N ASP A 74 -10.62 -3.82 -15.67
CA ASP A 74 -10.28 -2.40 -15.69
C ASP A 74 -9.90 -1.91 -17.11
N PRO A 75 -10.16 -0.63 -17.45
CA PRO A 75 -10.07 -0.13 -18.81
C PRO A 75 -8.67 -0.21 -19.45
N ASP A 76 -7.63 -0.22 -18.63
CA ASP A 76 -6.24 -0.37 -19.04
C ASP A 76 -5.90 -1.82 -19.46
N ILE A 77 -6.69 -2.81 -19.04
CA ILE A 77 -6.59 -4.21 -19.47
C ILE A 77 -7.46 -4.51 -20.70
N ILE A 78 -8.68 -3.98 -20.73
CA ILE A 78 -9.69 -4.39 -21.73
C ILE A 78 -10.03 -3.34 -22.78
N GLY A 79 -9.51 -2.11 -22.62
CA GLY A 79 -9.95 -0.96 -23.40
C GLY A 79 -9.80 -1.12 -24.91
N CYS A 80 -8.78 -1.85 -25.37
CA CYS A 80 -8.48 -2.03 -26.79
C CYS A 80 -9.25 -3.17 -27.48
N ILE A 81 -9.93 -4.06 -26.73
CA ILE A 81 -10.53 -5.30 -27.27
C ILE A 81 -11.52 -5.01 -28.40
N ASP A 82 -12.35 -3.97 -28.25
CA ASP A 82 -13.30 -3.54 -29.28
C ASP A 82 -12.59 -3.20 -30.62
N GLN A 83 -11.46 -2.49 -30.55
CA GLN A 83 -10.68 -2.16 -31.74
C GLN A 83 -10.00 -3.40 -32.33
N LEU A 84 -9.46 -4.28 -31.48
CA LEU A 84 -8.87 -5.56 -31.91
C LEU A 84 -9.87 -6.43 -32.67
N ILE A 85 -11.11 -6.54 -32.19
CA ILE A 85 -12.16 -7.31 -32.85
C ILE A 85 -12.56 -6.67 -34.19
N LYS A 86 -12.64 -5.33 -34.27
CA LYS A 86 -12.90 -4.62 -35.53
C LYS A 86 -11.81 -4.85 -36.57
N ASP A 87 -10.55 -4.76 -36.17
CA ASP A 87 -9.39 -4.88 -37.06
C ASP A 87 -9.20 -6.29 -37.62
N THR A 88 -9.76 -7.28 -36.94
CA THR A 88 -9.63 -8.70 -37.31
C THR A 88 -10.84 -9.27 -38.03
N GLY A 89 -11.99 -8.60 -37.96
CA GLY A 89 -13.25 -9.07 -38.51
C GLY A 89 -13.77 -10.34 -37.80
N LYS A 90 -14.59 -11.10 -38.53
CA LYS A 90 -15.20 -12.34 -38.02
C LYS A 90 -14.14 -13.42 -37.82
N ALA A 91 -13.75 -13.65 -36.57
CA ALA A 91 -13.00 -14.82 -36.15
C ALA A 91 -13.58 -15.32 -34.82
N GLU A 92 -13.51 -16.63 -34.59
CA GLU A 92 -13.92 -17.18 -33.30
C GLU A 92 -12.94 -16.74 -32.21
N ARG A 93 -13.47 -16.14 -31.14
CA ARG A 93 -12.69 -15.67 -29.99
C ARG A 93 -13.32 -16.08 -28.69
N TYR A 94 -12.45 -16.21 -27.69
CA TYR A 94 -12.83 -16.47 -26.31
C TYR A 94 -12.29 -15.36 -25.42
N ILE A 95 -13.16 -14.78 -24.59
CA ILE A 95 -12.77 -13.98 -23.43
C ILE A 95 -12.61 -14.94 -22.26
N ILE A 96 -11.40 -15.02 -21.73
CA ILE A 96 -11.06 -15.92 -20.63
C ILE A 96 -10.94 -15.09 -19.37
N THR A 97 -11.85 -15.31 -18.43
CA THR A 97 -11.92 -14.50 -17.22
C THR A 97 -12.73 -15.22 -16.13
N HIS A 98 -12.69 -14.66 -14.93
CA HIS A 98 -13.50 -15.08 -13.78
C HIS A 98 -14.94 -14.56 -13.92
N TRP A 99 -15.95 -15.29 -13.41
CA TRP A 99 -17.38 -14.94 -13.57
C TRP A 99 -17.73 -13.52 -13.10
N ARG A 100 -17.15 -13.08 -11.98
CA ARG A 100 -17.29 -11.69 -11.45
C ARG A 100 -16.77 -10.62 -12.41
N ALA A 101 -15.67 -10.87 -13.11
CA ALA A 101 -15.18 -9.94 -14.12
C ALA A 101 -16.10 -9.99 -15.35
N TRP A 102 -16.53 -11.18 -15.78
CA TRP A 102 -17.51 -11.32 -16.87
C TRP A 102 -18.82 -10.59 -16.61
N ALA A 103 -19.30 -10.57 -15.36
CA ALA A 103 -20.50 -9.83 -14.98
C ALA A 103 -20.45 -8.34 -15.37
N LEU A 104 -19.24 -7.78 -15.51
CA LEU A 104 -18.99 -6.42 -15.98
C LEU A 104 -18.62 -6.41 -17.48
N LEU A 105 -17.72 -7.28 -17.92
CA LEU A 105 -17.21 -7.31 -19.29
C LEU A 105 -18.27 -7.64 -20.35
N LYS A 106 -19.33 -8.39 -20.00
CA LYS A 106 -20.46 -8.66 -20.92
C LYS A 106 -21.13 -7.38 -21.44
N HIS A 107 -21.01 -6.27 -20.72
CA HIS A 107 -21.57 -4.97 -21.12
C HIS A 107 -20.75 -4.26 -22.21
N CYS A 108 -19.57 -4.78 -22.55
CA CYS A 108 -18.79 -4.29 -23.68
C CYS A 108 -19.30 -4.81 -25.04
N ASP A 109 -20.23 -5.77 -25.04
CA ASP A 109 -20.92 -6.30 -26.23
C ASP A 109 -19.97 -6.74 -27.36
N TRP A 110 -18.91 -7.45 -26.98
CA TRP A 110 -17.95 -8.01 -27.94
C TRP A 110 -18.51 -9.24 -28.65
N ASP A 111 -18.23 -9.37 -29.95
CA ASP A 111 -18.45 -10.60 -30.71
C ASP A 111 -17.40 -11.67 -30.34
N ALA A 112 -17.49 -12.16 -29.10
CA ALA A 112 -16.60 -13.16 -28.51
C ALA A 112 -17.37 -14.04 -27.52
N LYS A 113 -16.97 -15.31 -27.41
CA LYS A 113 -17.56 -16.27 -26.47
C LYS A 113 -16.91 -16.10 -25.09
N LEU A 114 -17.68 -16.33 -24.03
CA LEU A 114 -17.11 -16.48 -22.68
C LEU A 114 -16.43 -17.85 -22.56
N TYR A 115 -15.24 -17.85 -21.95
CA TYR A 115 -14.62 -19.02 -21.33
C TYR A 115 -14.44 -18.71 -19.85
N GLU A 116 -15.39 -19.18 -19.03
CA GLU A 116 -15.36 -18.97 -17.58
C GLU A 116 -14.33 -19.93 -16.94
N VAL A 117 -13.33 -19.40 -16.25
CA VAL A 117 -12.21 -20.22 -15.75
C VAL A 117 -12.67 -21.24 -14.71
N GLU A 118 -13.69 -20.92 -13.94
CA GLU A 118 -14.28 -21.75 -12.88
C GLU A 118 -14.94 -23.00 -13.46
N GLU A 119 -15.74 -22.83 -14.51
CA GLU A 119 -16.43 -23.93 -15.22
C GLU A 119 -15.44 -24.85 -15.94
N ASN A 120 -14.25 -24.34 -16.26
CA ASN A 120 -13.20 -25.05 -16.98
C ASN A 120 -12.06 -25.55 -16.07
N GLY A 121 -12.35 -25.70 -14.77
CA GLY A 121 -11.41 -26.31 -13.81
C GLY A 121 -10.12 -25.51 -13.60
N TRP A 122 -10.20 -24.18 -13.74
CA TRP A 122 -9.10 -23.22 -13.61
C TRP A 122 -7.94 -23.48 -14.57
N LYS A 123 -8.26 -23.94 -15.78
CA LYS A 123 -7.28 -24.26 -16.83
C LYS A 123 -7.76 -23.85 -18.20
N LEU A 124 -6.79 -23.55 -19.07
CA LEU A 124 -6.99 -23.43 -20.50
C LEU A 124 -5.96 -24.31 -21.20
N LYS A 125 -6.43 -25.18 -22.10
CA LYS A 125 -5.56 -25.88 -23.05
C LYS A 125 -5.80 -25.27 -24.43
N ALA A 126 -4.83 -24.50 -24.92
CA ALA A 126 -4.84 -23.89 -26.24
C ALA A 126 -3.80 -24.63 -27.09
N GLY A 127 -4.22 -25.43 -28.06
CA GLY A 127 -3.34 -26.37 -28.75
C GLY A 127 -2.59 -27.27 -27.76
N ASP A 128 -1.27 -27.20 -27.80
CA ASP A 128 -0.39 -27.93 -26.87
C ASP A 128 -0.09 -27.15 -25.58
N ARG A 129 -0.37 -25.84 -25.54
CA ARG A 129 -0.06 -24.96 -24.42
C ARG A 129 -1.08 -25.12 -23.30
N LEU A 130 -0.61 -25.44 -22.09
CA LEU A 130 -1.44 -25.54 -20.89
C LEU A 130 -1.20 -24.38 -19.93
N LEU A 131 -2.25 -23.58 -19.71
CA LEU A 131 -2.29 -22.50 -18.73
C LEU A 131 -3.13 -22.91 -17.52
N LYS A 132 -2.71 -22.47 -16.33
CA LYS A 132 -3.45 -22.60 -15.07
C LYS A 132 -3.81 -21.22 -14.54
N PHE A 133 -5.03 -21.05 -14.04
CA PHE A 133 -5.47 -19.81 -13.44
C PHE A 133 -5.37 -19.90 -11.92
N ILE A 134 -4.78 -18.87 -11.31
CA ILE A 134 -4.64 -18.73 -9.86
C ILE A 134 -5.63 -17.69 -9.40
N PHE A 135 -6.58 -18.07 -8.56
CA PHE A 135 -7.55 -17.13 -8.02
C PHE A 135 -6.92 -16.21 -6.97
N THR A 136 -7.01 -14.91 -7.19
CA THR A 136 -6.46 -13.86 -6.32
C THR A 136 -7.57 -12.89 -5.90
N PRO A 137 -8.58 -13.38 -5.16
CA PRO A 137 -9.75 -12.59 -4.81
C PRO A 137 -9.37 -11.32 -4.07
N TYR A 138 -9.93 -10.20 -4.50
CA TYR A 138 -9.75 -8.88 -3.92
C TYR A 138 -8.32 -8.33 -4.06
N MET A 139 -7.55 -8.77 -5.06
CA MET A 139 -6.19 -8.26 -5.34
C MET A 139 -6.09 -7.62 -6.74
N HIS A 140 -6.66 -6.43 -6.97
CA HIS A 140 -7.55 -5.66 -6.06
C HIS A 140 -9.04 -5.98 -6.27
N PHE A 141 -9.40 -6.56 -7.41
CA PHE A 141 -10.79 -6.88 -7.75
C PHE A 141 -11.26 -8.23 -7.14
N PRO A 142 -12.52 -8.37 -6.66
CA PRO A 142 -13.04 -9.62 -6.08
C PRO A 142 -12.95 -10.85 -7.00
N GLY A 143 -12.92 -10.65 -8.32
CA GLY A 143 -12.75 -11.68 -9.33
C GLY A 143 -11.38 -11.69 -10.01
N ALA A 144 -10.36 -11.06 -9.43
CA ALA A 144 -9.03 -11.04 -10.04
C ALA A 144 -8.42 -12.44 -10.09
N ILE A 145 -7.67 -12.70 -11.15
CA ILE A 145 -6.93 -13.95 -11.38
C ILE A 145 -5.52 -13.65 -11.88
N CYS A 146 -4.59 -14.56 -11.66
CA CYS A 146 -3.31 -14.62 -12.38
C CYS A 146 -3.31 -15.82 -13.33
N THR A 147 -2.44 -15.79 -14.34
CA THR A 147 -2.23 -16.89 -15.27
C THR A 147 -0.83 -17.45 -15.13
N TYR A 148 -0.70 -18.74 -14.86
CA TYR A 148 0.56 -19.46 -14.82
C TYR A 148 0.68 -20.35 -16.04
N ASP A 149 1.73 -20.11 -16.83
CA ASP A 149 2.06 -20.96 -17.96
C ASP A 149 2.91 -22.16 -17.51
N THR A 150 2.42 -23.37 -17.74
CA THR A 150 3.05 -24.57 -17.19
C THR A 150 4.33 -25.00 -17.91
N GLU A 151 4.52 -24.56 -19.15
CA GLU A 151 5.71 -24.90 -19.95
C GLU A 151 6.88 -24.00 -19.59
N THR A 152 6.71 -22.68 -19.69
CA THR A 152 7.80 -21.72 -19.44
C THR A 152 7.91 -21.29 -17.99
N LYS A 153 6.92 -21.64 -17.16
CA LYS A 153 6.82 -21.22 -15.75
C LYS A 153 6.76 -19.71 -15.55
N VAL A 154 6.28 -18.98 -16.57
CA VAL A 154 5.96 -17.56 -16.47
C VAL A 154 4.64 -17.39 -15.72
N LEU A 155 4.64 -16.53 -14.71
CA LEU A 155 3.44 -16.05 -14.06
C LEU A 155 3.06 -14.67 -14.62
N PHE A 156 1.95 -14.60 -15.34
CA PHE A 156 1.29 -13.34 -15.64
C PHE A 156 0.46 -12.94 -14.43
N SER A 157 0.93 -11.94 -13.70
CA SER A 157 0.42 -11.62 -12.36
C SER A 157 -0.64 -10.53 -12.34
N SER A 158 -0.99 -9.98 -13.51
CA SER A 158 -1.84 -8.81 -13.64
C SER A 158 -1.28 -7.67 -12.76
N ASP A 159 -2.11 -7.05 -11.94
CA ASP A 159 -1.71 -5.94 -11.06
C ASP A 159 -0.78 -6.34 -9.92
N ILE A 160 -0.81 -7.61 -9.51
CA ILE A 160 0.04 -8.08 -8.40
C ILE A 160 1.49 -7.99 -8.87
N PHE A 161 2.37 -7.50 -8.00
CA PHE A 161 3.75 -7.13 -8.30
C PHE A 161 3.91 -5.89 -9.21
N GLY A 162 2.82 -5.27 -9.66
CA GLY A 162 2.84 -3.98 -10.35
C GLY A 162 3.27 -2.81 -9.45
N GLY A 163 3.73 -1.73 -10.06
CA GLY A 163 4.25 -0.59 -9.32
C GLY A 163 4.29 0.71 -10.12
N PHE A 164 4.49 1.81 -9.40
CA PHE A 164 4.73 3.12 -10.00
C PHE A 164 6.23 3.27 -10.25
N THR A 165 6.62 3.37 -11.52
CA THR A 165 8.03 3.44 -11.94
C THR A 165 8.32 4.80 -12.58
N PRO A 166 8.97 5.75 -11.88
CA PRO A 166 9.30 7.07 -12.44
C PRO A 166 10.16 7.01 -13.70
N GLU A 167 11.10 6.05 -13.73
CA GLU A 167 11.90 5.70 -14.89
C GLU A 167 11.53 4.29 -15.32
N PHE A 168 10.94 4.15 -16.51
CA PHE A 168 10.49 2.86 -16.99
C PHE A 168 11.67 1.95 -17.34
N GLU A 169 11.69 0.76 -16.73
CA GLU A 169 12.56 -0.34 -17.11
C GLU A 169 11.72 -1.60 -17.25
N LEU A 170 11.82 -2.27 -18.40
CA LEU A 170 11.01 -3.47 -18.65
C LEU A 170 11.34 -4.60 -17.67
N PHE A 171 12.59 -4.70 -17.20
CA PHE A 171 13.02 -5.71 -16.24
C PHE A 171 13.52 -5.05 -14.95
N ALA A 172 13.12 -5.60 -13.82
CA ALA A 172 13.63 -5.18 -12.52
C ALA A 172 15.15 -5.42 -12.45
N LYS A 173 15.89 -4.44 -11.95
CA LYS A 173 17.35 -4.54 -11.78
C LYS A 173 17.77 -5.33 -10.55
N ASN A 174 17.03 -5.16 -9.46
CA ASN A 174 17.24 -5.85 -8.19
C ASN A 174 15.95 -5.82 -7.35
N SER A 175 15.87 -6.68 -6.35
CA SER A 175 14.68 -6.82 -5.49
C SER A 175 14.46 -5.65 -4.53
N GLU A 176 15.52 -4.96 -4.10
CA GLU A 176 15.43 -3.85 -3.15
C GLU A 176 14.77 -2.62 -3.80
N ASP A 177 15.38 -2.15 -4.89
CA ASP A 177 14.90 -1.03 -5.69
C ASP A 177 13.49 -1.27 -6.24
N TYR A 178 13.22 -2.49 -6.73
CA TYR A 178 11.91 -2.78 -7.29
C TYR A 178 10.82 -2.90 -6.22
N PHE A 179 11.16 -3.35 -5.01
CA PHE A 179 10.20 -3.34 -3.91
C PHE A 179 9.73 -1.92 -3.57
N GLU A 180 10.62 -0.94 -3.56
CA GLU A 180 10.25 0.47 -3.32
C GLU A 180 9.33 1.04 -4.40
N LYS A 181 9.42 0.53 -5.64
CA LYS A 181 8.55 0.94 -6.77
C LYS A 181 7.16 0.30 -6.70
N LEU A 182 7.06 -0.96 -6.25
CA LEU A 182 5.76 -1.64 -6.12
C LEU A 182 5.04 -1.33 -4.82
N LYS A 183 5.77 -0.94 -3.76
CA LYS A 183 5.23 -0.66 -2.41
C LYS A 183 4.05 0.32 -2.47
N PRO A 184 4.16 1.53 -3.08
CA PRO A 184 3.07 2.50 -3.06
C PRO A 184 1.81 2.00 -3.77
N PHE A 185 1.93 1.25 -4.86
CA PHE A 185 0.75 0.67 -5.52
C PHE A 185 0.03 -0.32 -4.58
N HIS A 186 0.78 -1.25 -3.98
CA HIS A 186 0.20 -2.29 -3.15
C HIS A 186 -0.38 -1.76 -1.84
N GLU A 187 0.21 -0.74 -1.22
CA GLU A 187 -0.32 -0.10 -0.01
C GLU A 187 -1.74 0.44 -0.20
N HIS A 188 -2.04 0.93 -1.41
CA HIS A 188 -3.26 1.68 -1.72
C HIS A 188 -4.31 0.85 -2.45
N TYR A 189 -3.91 -0.05 -3.34
CA TYR A 189 -4.82 -0.88 -4.12
C TYR A 189 -5.19 -2.17 -3.40
N MET A 190 -4.28 -2.74 -2.60
CA MET A 190 -4.59 -3.98 -1.89
C MET A 190 -5.46 -3.68 -0.66
N PRO A 191 -6.54 -4.45 -0.43
CA PRO A 191 -7.54 -4.12 0.60
C PRO A 191 -7.07 -4.40 2.02
N SER A 192 -6.13 -5.33 2.23
CA SER A 192 -5.51 -5.60 3.53
C SER A 192 -4.29 -6.51 3.39
N ASN A 193 -3.38 -6.44 4.37
CA ASN A 193 -2.23 -7.36 4.45
C ASN A 193 -2.69 -8.83 4.48
N SER A 194 -3.78 -9.13 5.17
CA SER A 194 -4.28 -10.51 5.29
C SER A 194 -4.64 -11.13 3.93
N ILE A 195 -5.30 -10.35 3.06
CA ILE A 195 -5.67 -10.75 1.70
C ILE A 195 -4.41 -10.89 0.85
N LEU A 196 -3.53 -9.88 0.86
CA LEU A 196 -2.27 -9.86 0.12
C LEU A 196 -1.41 -11.08 0.48
N ARG A 197 -1.18 -11.33 1.78
CA ARG A 197 -0.38 -12.45 2.27
C ARG A 197 -0.95 -13.82 1.88
N ASN A 198 -2.27 -13.98 1.93
CA ASN A 198 -2.93 -15.22 1.52
C ASN A 198 -2.81 -15.45 0.00
N GLY A 199 -3.00 -14.42 -0.82
CA GLY A 199 -2.82 -14.50 -2.27
C GLY A 199 -1.37 -14.82 -2.66
N LEU A 200 -0.39 -14.14 -2.05
CA LEU A 200 1.03 -14.43 -2.26
C LEU A 200 1.40 -15.87 -1.85
N SER A 201 0.82 -16.37 -0.75
CA SER A 201 1.04 -17.76 -0.30
C SER A 201 0.42 -18.80 -1.25
N ASN A 202 -0.62 -18.42 -2.01
CA ASN A 202 -1.16 -19.26 -3.09
C ASN A 202 -0.26 -19.23 -4.32
N ILE A 203 0.28 -18.06 -4.68
CA ILE A 203 1.22 -17.89 -5.80
C ILE A 203 2.51 -18.70 -5.58
N GLU A 204 3.08 -18.68 -4.38
CA GLU A 204 4.32 -19.42 -4.04
C GLU A 204 4.20 -20.95 -4.15
N LYS A 205 2.99 -21.51 -4.29
CA LYS A 205 2.81 -22.95 -4.51
C LYS A 205 3.25 -23.38 -5.91
N PHE A 206 3.47 -22.43 -6.80
CA PHE A 206 3.90 -22.65 -8.18
C PHE A 206 5.41 -22.44 -8.29
N ASP A 207 6.06 -23.28 -9.11
CA ASP A 207 7.47 -23.12 -9.46
C ASP A 207 7.56 -22.05 -10.56
N ILE A 208 8.00 -20.84 -10.22
CA ILE A 208 7.96 -19.67 -11.11
C ILE A 208 9.39 -19.28 -11.51
N GLU A 209 9.62 -19.15 -12.81
CA GLU A 209 10.92 -18.69 -13.37
C GLU A 209 10.92 -17.18 -13.68
N LEU A 210 9.75 -16.60 -13.93
CA LEU A 210 9.58 -15.21 -14.29
C LEU A 210 8.19 -14.72 -13.88
N ILE A 211 8.10 -13.51 -13.33
CA ILE A 211 6.82 -12.83 -13.12
C ILE A 211 6.71 -11.68 -14.12
N ALA A 212 5.63 -11.70 -14.89
CA ALA A 212 5.27 -10.69 -15.89
C ALA A 212 4.01 -9.94 -15.39
N PRO A 213 4.16 -8.85 -14.64
CA PRO A 213 3.03 -8.04 -14.18
C PRO A 213 2.45 -7.19 -15.33
N GLN A 214 1.20 -6.76 -15.20
CA GLN A 214 0.58 -5.81 -16.10
C GLN A 214 1.26 -4.44 -15.95
N HIS A 215 1.65 -4.05 -14.74
CA HIS A 215 2.34 -2.78 -14.49
C HIS A 215 3.79 -2.95 -14.02
N GLY A 216 4.60 -1.89 -14.14
CA GLY A 216 5.96 -1.88 -13.59
C GLY A 216 6.97 -2.70 -14.41
N SER A 217 7.72 -3.59 -13.77
CA SER A 217 8.83 -4.32 -14.39
C SER A 217 8.66 -5.83 -14.24
N ILE A 218 9.10 -6.56 -15.26
CA ILE A 218 9.22 -8.02 -15.23
C ILE A 218 10.29 -8.43 -14.21
N ILE A 219 9.97 -9.43 -13.40
CA ILE A 219 10.77 -9.88 -12.26
C ILE A 219 11.37 -11.24 -12.57
N LYS A 220 12.70 -11.30 -12.54
CA LYS A 220 13.46 -12.56 -12.71
C LYS A 220 13.43 -13.40 -11.45
N LYS A 221 13.60 -14.72 -11.61
CA LYS A 221 13.58 -15.73 -10.54
C LYS A 221 14.32 -15.33 -9.28
N GLU A 222 15.53 -14.80 -9.41
CA GLU A 222 16.39 -14.41 -8.29
C GLU A 222 15.78 -13.30 -7.40
N PHE A 223 14.86 -12.50 -7.93
CA PHE A 223 14.22 -11.39 -7.20
C PHE A 223 12.84 -11.75 -6.64
N ILE A 224 12.19 -12.81 -7.14
CA ILE A 224 10.82 -13.19 -6.78
C ILE A 224 10.68 -13.42 -5.28
N LYS A 225 11.49 -14.32 -4.71
CA LYS A 225 11.37 -14.70 -3.30
C LYS A 225 11.62 -13.51 -2.35
N PRO A 226 12.72 -12.74 -2.49
CA PRO A 226 12.93 -11.55 -1.66
C PRO A 226 11.78 -10.54 -1.74
N ILE A 227 11.21 -10.32 -2.93
CA ILE A 227 10.07 -9.40 -3.11
C ILE A 227 8.83 -9.93 -2.38
N ILE A 228 8.47 -11.20 -2.56
CA ILE A 228 7.30 -11.80 -1.88
C ILE A 228 7.45 -11.72 -0.35
N GLU A 229 8.64 -12.02 0.18
CA GLU A 229 8.91 -11.97 1.62
C GLU A 229 8.68 -10.57 2.22
N LYS A 230 9.01 -9.52 1.47
CA LYS A 230 8.72 -8.14 1.87
C LYS A 230 7.25 -7.78 1.71
N MET A 231 6.63 -8.12 0.57
CA MET A 231 5.21 -7.83 0.32
C MET A 231 4.29 -8.50 1.36
N LYS A 232 4.63 -9.68 1.87
CA LYS A 232 3.87 -10.33 2.95
C LYS A 232 3.89 -9.57 4.27
N LYS A 233 4.88 -8.70 4.48
CA LYS A 233 5.00 -7.82 5.66
C LYS A 233 4.45 -6.42 5.40
N LEU A 234 4.02 -6.14 4.17
CA LEU A 234 3.53 -4.82 3.78
C LEU A 234 2.17 -4.54 4.42
N GLU A 235 2.09 -3.47 5.17
CA GLU A 235 0.82 -2.93 5.66
C GLU A 235 0.07 -2.25 4.51
N CYS A 236 -1.09 -2.76 4.12
CA CYS A 236 -1.92 -2.19 3.05
C CYS A 236 -3.39 -2.10 3.46
N GLY A 237 -4.21 -1.44 2.63
CA GLY A 237 -5.58 -1.09 2.97
C GLY A 237 -5.66 0.17 3.83
N LEU A 238 -4.75 1.12 3.60
CA LEU A 238 -4.59 2.33 4.41
C LEU A 238 -5.88 3.16 4.53
N PHE A 239 -6.75 3.17 3.51
CA PHE A 239 -8.07 3.82 3.57
C PHE A 239 -9.01 3.22 4.62
N GLY A 240 -8.82 1.95 5.00
CA GLY A 240 -9.54 1.36 6.14
C GLY A 240 -8.99 1.81 7.50
N LYS A 241 -7.77 2.36 7.54
CA LYS A 241 -7.09 2.82 8.77
C LYS A 241 -7.30 4.32 9.05
N PHE A 242 -7.58 5.11 8.02
CA PHE A 242 -7.76 6.57 8.08
C PHE A 242 -9.03 6.99 7.31
N THR A 243 -10.02 7.52 8.01
CA THR A 243 -11.36 7.82 7.45
C THR A 243 -11.49 9.22 6.84
N ASN A 244 -10.64 10.18 7.24
CA ASN A 244 -10.84 11.60 6.93
C ASN A 244 -9.83 12.24 5.95
N THR A 245 -8.75 11.55 5.57
CA THR A 245 -7.74 12.08 4.63
C THR A 245 -7.61 11.19 3.40
N ARG A 246 -7.43 11.81 2.22
CA ARG A 246 -7.31 11.13 0.92
C ARG A 246 -5.94 11.31 0.25
N ASP A 247 -5.00 11.96 0.93
CA ASP A 247 -3.66 12.20 0.41
C ASP A 247 -2.78 10.94 0.57
N VAL A 248 -2.57 10.26 -0.55
CA VAL A 248 -1.82 8.99 -0.69
C VAL A 248 -0.39 9.10 -0.18
N ILE A 249 0.31 10.18 -0.54
CA ILE A 249 1.73 10.37 -0.17
C ILE A 249 1.84 10.66 1.33
N LYS A 250 0.92 11.47 1.86
CA LYS A 250 0.84 11.75 3.30
C LYS A 250 0.55 10.49 4.10
N LEU A 251 -0.41 9.67 3.65
CA LEU A 251 -0.79 8.44 4.34
C LEU A 251 0.33 7.39 4.41
N SER A 252 1.02 7.16 3.29
CA SER A 252 2.15 6.21 3.24
C SER A 252 3.27 6.63 4.19
N LYS A 253 3.68 7.90 4.12
CA LYS A 253 4.71 8.45 5.03
C LYS A 253 4.29 8.36 6.50
N LEU A 254 3.03 8.65 6.85
CA LEU A 254 2.56 8.52 8.23
C LEU A 254 2.58 7.08 8.73
N ASN A 255 2.32 6.09 7.87
CA ASN A 255 2.46 4.69 8.22
C ASN A 255 3.93 4.32 8.52
N ASP A 256 4.87 4.80 7.70
CA ASP A 256 6.31 4.60 7.95
C ASP A 256 6.74 5.17 9.32
N VAL A 257 6.22 6.34 9.70
CA VAL A 257 6.48 6.95 11.02
C VAL A 257 5.94 6.11 12.15
N LEU A 258 4.72 5.59 12.03
CA LEU A 258 4.11 4.73 13.05
C LEU A 258 4.92 3.45 13.26
N GLU A 259 5.33 2.79 12.17
CA GLU A 259 6.17 1.59 12.24
C GLU A 259 7.51 1.87 12.90
N GLU A 260 8.14 2.99 12.55
CA GLU A 260 9.42 3.41 13.12
C GLU A 260 9.32 3.66 14.63
N ILE A 261 8.27 4.34 15.10
CA ILE A 261 8.07 4.54 16.55
C ILE A 261 7.86 3.20 17.25
N ILE A 262 7.06 2.29 16.69
CA ILE A 262 6.82 0.96 17.28
C ILE A 262 8.14 0.19 17.41
N GLN A 263 8.99 0.22 16.38
CA GLN A 263 10.31 -0.41 16.44
C GLN A 263 11.17 0.22 17.53
N ILE A 264 11.25 1.55 17.62
CA ILE A 264 12.08 2.21 18.63
C ILE A 264 11.60 1.90 20.06
N ILE A 265 10.28 1.87 20.28
CA ILE A 265 9.70 1.43 21.57
C ILE A 265 10.10 -0.02 21.86
N ALA A 266 10.02 -0.91 20.87
CA ALA A 266 10.41 -2.31 21.03
C ALA A 266 11.90 -2.49 21.40
N TYR A 267 12.77 -1.58 20.95
CA TYR A 267 14.20 -1.57 21.27
C TYR A 267 14.57 -0.75 22.53
N GLN A 268 13.59 -0.30 23.33
CA GLN A 268 13.79 0.44 24.58
C GLN A 268 14.71 1.68 24.45
N GLU A 269 14.61 2.45 23.37
CA GLU A 269 15.36 3.70 23.29
C GLU A 269 14.69 4.82 24.12
N ARG A 270 15.50 5.78 24.59
CA ARG A 270 15.05 6.90 25.45
C ARG A 270 13.95 7.74 24.79
N PHE A 271 13.03 8.26 25.60
CA PHE A 271 11.89 9.07 25.14
C PHE A 271 12.30 10.22 24.23
N TYR A 272 13.39 10.90 24.53
CA TYR A 272 13.86 12.03 23.72
C TYR A 272 14.27 11.63 22.30
N LYS A 273 14.86 10.46 22.11
CA LYS A 273 15.23 9.96 20.78
C LYS A 273 13.99 9.54 19.97
N ILE A 274 12.99 8.96 20.65
CA ILE A 274 11.68 8.63 20.04
C ILE A 274 10.96 9.90 19.60
N ILE A 275 10.91 10.92 20.47
CA ILE A 275 10.19 12.17 20.22
C ILE A 275 10.88 13.03 19.17
N ASP A 276 12.22 13.11 19.17
CA ASP A 276 12.94 13.88 18.15
C ASP A 276 12.67 13.32 16.75
N LYS A 277 12.76 11.99 16.58
CA LYS A 277 12.48 11.35 15.30
C LYS A 277 11.01 11.46 14.89
N PHE A 278 10.11 11.31 15.84
CA PHE A 278 8.68 11.53 15.63
C PHE A 278 8.39 12.95 15.16
N LEU A 279 9.00 13.95 15.80
CA LEU A 279 8.85 15.36 15.43
C LEU A 279 9.45 15.65 14.06
N ASP A 280 10.65 15.14 13.74
CA ASP A 280 11.30 15.34 12.45
C ASP A 280 10.43 14.86 11.28
N ASN A 281 9.71 13.75 11.47
CA ASN A 281 8.82 13.23 10.46
C ASN A 281 7.48 13.98 10.40
N LEU A 282 6.85 14.28 11.55
CA LEU A 282 5.58 14.99 11.56
C LEU A 282 5.70 16.45 11.13
N ARG A 283 6.85 17.11 11.36
CA ARG A 283 7.14 18.47 10.91
C ARG A 283 7.15 18.63 9.40
N GLN A 284 7.22 17.54 8.63
CA GLN A 284 7.04 17.55 7.18
C GLN A 284 5.58 17.86 6.77
N PHE A 285 4.61 17.67 7.69
CA PHE A 285 3.18 17.78 7.40
C PHE A 285 2.44 18.77 8.28
N TYR A 286 2.96 19.03 9.48
CA TYR A 286 2.32 19.86 10.49
C TYR A 286 3.35 20.80 11.10
N ASN A 287 2.97 22.07 11.32
CA ASN A 287 3.86 23.02 11.97
C ASN A 287 3.90 22.83 13.50
N ILE A 288 4.51 21.73 13.96
CA ILE A 288 4.61 21.37 15.39
C ILE A 288 5.78 22.11 16.03
N ASP A 289 5.44 22.92 17.04
CA ASP A 289 6.41 23.61 17.89
C ASP A 289 7.10 22.61 18.85
N SER A 290 6.32 21.95 19.70
CA SER A 290 6.84 21.07 20.74
C SER A 290 5.82 20.05 21.24
N ILE A 291 6.33 19.02 21.93
CA ILE A 291 5.52 18.08 22.70
C ILE A 291 5.85 18.30 24.17
N LYS A 292 4.81 18.47 25.00
CA LYS A 292 4.93 18.56 26.45
C LYS A 292 4.05 17.52 27.11
N ALA A 293 4.59 16.77 28.05
CA ALA A 293 3.87 15.78 28.83
C ALA A 293 4.01 16.07 30.31
N PHE A 294 2.89 15.99 31.02
CA PHE A 294 2.81 16.16 32.46
C PHE A 294 2.29 14.86 33.05
N VAL A 295 3.14 14.12 33.75
CA VAL A 295 2.81 12.80 34.31
C VAL A 295 3.01 12.78 35.82
N MET A 296 2.21 11.98 36.51
CA MET A 296 2.40 11.72 37.93
C MET A 296 3.77 11.08 38.17
N ASP A 297 4.46 11.44 39.25
CA ASP A 297 5.67 10.74 39.67
C ASP A 297 5.35 9.30 40.16
N ILE A 298 6.36 8.53 40.57
CA ILE A 298 6.14 7.13 41.02
C ILE A 298 5.30 7.06 42.29
N GLU A 299 5.48 8.01 43.21
CA GLU A 299 4.75 8.06 44.48
C GLU A 299 3.35 8.65 44.33
N GLU A 300 3.02 9.19 43.14
CA GLU A 300 1.77 9.89 42.83
C GLU A 300 1.52 11.07 43.77
N THR A 301 2.61 11.75 44.18
CA THR A 301 2.58 12.94 45.05
C THR A 301 2.96 14.22 44.33
N GLY A 302 3.51 14.11 43.11
CA GLY A 302 3.92 15.24 42.29
C GLY A 302 3.75 15.00 40.79
N ILE A 303 4.14 16.00 40.02
CA ILE A 303 4.09 15.98 38.55
C ILE A 303 5.52 16.05 38.00
N LEU A 304 5.81 15.26 36.98
CA LEU A 304 6.99 15.34 36.14
C LEU A 304 6.60 16.00 34.81
N GLU A 305 7.33 17.03 34.42
CA GLU A 305 7.24 17.64 33.09
C GLU A 305 8.34 17.06 32.20
N LEU A 306 7.92 16.47 31.08
CA LEU A 306 8.78 16.07 29.97
C LEU A 306 8.48 16.99 28.78
N SER A 307 9.51 17.50 28.13
CA SER A 307 9.35 18.41 27.00
C SER A 307 10.30 18.04 25.88
N SER A 308 9.83 18.02 24.64
CA SER A 308 10.70 17.83 23.47
C SER A 308 11.75 18.94 23.30
N LYS A 309 11.56 20.10 23.95
CA LYS A 309 12.52 21.21 23.93
C LYS A 309 13.57 21.12 25.05
N LYS A 310 13.40 20.21 26.02
CA LYS A 310 14.29 20.09 27.19
C LYS A 310 14.53 18.62 27.53
N THR A 311 15.78 18.20 27.45
CA THR A 311 16.21 16.81 27.77
C THR A 311 16.19 16.48 29.26
N ALA A 312 16.01 17.48 30.13
CA ALA A 312 15.91 17.28 31.58
C ALA A 312 14.45 17.26 32.04
N ILE A 313 14.11 16.27 32.87
CA ILE A 313 12.78 16.15 33.50
C ILE A 313 12.70 17.10 34.69
N ALA A 314 11.71 18.00 34.66
CA ALA A 314 11.42 18.90 35.76
C ALA A 314 10.38 18.26 36.70
N SER A 315 10.65 18.30 38.01
CA SER A 315 9.71 17.83 39.03
C SER A 315 9.00 19.01 39.66
N LEU A 316 7.67 18.98 39.61
CA LEU A 316 6.75 19.94 40.17
C LEU A 316 6.05 19.27 41.36
N LYS A 317 6.49 19.59 42.59
CA LYS A 317 5.82 19.16 43.82
C LYS A 317 4.67 20.12 44.15
N ASP A 318 3.56 19.97 43.41
CA ASP A 318 2.37 20.80 43.58
C ASP A 318 1.12 19.90 43.63
N GLU A 319 0.71 19.56 44.86
CA GLU A 319 -0.44 18.68 45.13
C GLU A 319 -1.75 19.29 44.61
N ASN A 320 -1.88 20.62 44.61
CA ASN A 320 -3.08 21.29 44.11
C ASN A 320 -3.16 21.13 42.58
N LYS A 321 -2.03 21.32 41.90
CA LYS A 321 -1.91 21.11 40.46
C LYS A 321 -2.15 19.66 40.05
N LEU A 322 -1.66 18.70 40.85
CA LEU A 322 -1.91 17.27 40.66
C LEU A 322 -3.40 16.94 40.76
N LYS A 323 -4.06 17.43 41.81
CA LYS A 323 -5.50 17.23 42.00
C LYS A 323 -6.31 17.83 40.84
N GLN A 324 -5.96 19.05 40.43
CA GLN A 324 -6.59 19.73 39.29
C GLN A 324 -6.37 18.97 37.97
N MET A 325 -5.18 18.40 37.74
CA MET A 325 -4.91 17.57 36.56
C MET A 325 -5.78 16.30 36.54
N ILE A 326 -5.90 15.60 37.67
CA ILE A 326 -6.72 14.38 37.79
C ILE A 326 -8.21 14.70 37.58
N GLU A 327 -8.68 15.81 38.14
CA GLU A 327 -10.06 16.25 37.99
C GLU A 327 -10.35 16.67 36.54
N ALA A 328 -9.47 17.48 35.95
CA ALA A 328 -9.61 17.97 34.58
C ALA A 328 -9.43 16.86 33.53
N SER A 329 -8.66 15.80 33.82
CA SER A 329 -8.48 14.66 32.92
C SER A 329 -9.73 13.79 32.79
N SER A 330 -10.65 13.85 33.76
CA SER A 330 -11.96 13.19 33.66
C SER A 330 -12.79 13.70 32.48
N TYR A 331 -12.53 14.92 32.01
CA TYR A 331 -13.18 15.53 30.85
C TYR A 331 -12.53 15.14 29.51
N ILE A 332 -11.35 14.50 29.51
CA ILE A 332 -10.69 13.91 28.34
C ILE A 332 -11.11 12.43 28.17
N LYS A 333 -12.07 11.92 28.96
CA LYS A 333 -12.38 10.49 29.06
C LYS A 333 -12.77 9.81 27.73
N ASN A 334 -13.21 10.57 26.71
CA ASN A 334 -13.72 10.02 25.45
C ASN A 334 -13.03 10.57 24.17
N GLY A 335 -11.80 11.08 24.26
CA GLY A 335 -11.01 11.43 23.08
C GLY A 335 -10.15 12.67 23.25
N ALA A 336 -9.16 12.82 22.37
CA ALA A 336 -8.31 13.99 22.34
C ALA A 336 -9.11 15.27 22.09
N ILE A 337 -8.75 16.33 22.82
CA ILE A 337 -9.37 17.63 22.70
C ILE A 337 -8.43 18.49 21.85
N PHE A 338 -8.91 18.91 20.69
CA PHE A 338 -8.27 19.93 19.87
C PHE A 338 -8.99 21.27 20.07
N PHE A 339 -8.24 22.30 20.44
CA PHE A 339 -8.69 23.69 20.53
C PHE A 339 -9.92 23.97 21.40
N LYS A 340 -9.71 23.96 22.72
CA LYS A 340 -10.30 24.95 23.65
C LYS A 340 -9.24 25.27 24.71
N PRO A 341 -9.12 26.51 25.21
CA PRO A 341 -8.49 26.77 26.49
C PRO A 341 -9.23 25.93 27.54
N SER A 342 -8.70 24.73 27.79
CA SER A 342 -9.24 23.82 28.77
C SER A 342 -8.65 24.17 30.12
N GLN A 343 -9.26 23.70 31.19
CA GLN A 343 -8.66 23.84 32.53
C GLN A 343 -7.20 23.35 32.53
N LEU A 344 -6.86 22.32 31.74
CA LEU A 344 -5.50 21.81 31.60
C LEU A 344 -4.53 22.80 30.94
N HIS A 345 -4.97 23.57 29.92
CA HIS A 345 -4.14 24.61 29.32
C HIS A 345 -3.82 25.70 30.36
N THR A 346 -4.80 26.10 31.15
CA THR A 346 -4.61 27.09 32.24
C THR A 346 -3.72 26.54 33.34
N ILE A 347 -3.93 25.29 33.77
CA ILE A 347 -3.13 24.62 34.79
C ILE A 347 -1.65 24.61 34.38
N PHE A 348 -1.35 24.23 33.13
CA PHE A 348 0.01 24.02 32.66
C PHE A 348 0.62 25.20 31.89
N GLY A 349 -0.09 26.32 31.74
CA GLY A 349 0.39 27.50 31.03
C GLY A 349 0.66 27.24 29.55
N ILE A 350 -0.23 26.51 28.88
CA ILE A 350 -0.17 26.25 27.43
C ILE A 350 -1.07 27.26 26.73
N GLU A 351 -0.47 28.23 26.04
CA GLU A 351 -1.20 29.31 25.35
C GLU A 351 -1.49 28.97 23.88
N ASP A 352 -0.60 28.21 23.25
CA ASP A 352 -0.68 27.83 21.84
C ASP A 352 -1.68 26.70 21.58
N PRO A 353 -2.23 26.60 20.35
CA PRO A 353 -3.10 25.49 19.95
C PRO A 353 -2.42 24.14 20.18
N SER A 354 -3.16 23.19 20.76
CA SER A 354 -2.62 21.86 20.99
C SER A 354 -3.63 20.74 20.76
N TYR A 355 -3.09 19.58 20.37
CA TYR A 355 -3.76 18.30 20.44
C TYR A 355 -3.45 17.67 21.80
N THR A 356 -4.46 17.64 22.68
CA THR A 356 -4.32 17.18 24.06
C THR A 356 -4.94 15.80 24.24
N PHE A 357 -4.18 14.83 24.76
CA PHE A 357 -4.67 13.46 25.02
C PHE A 357 -4.17 12.90 26.36
N PRO A 358 -4.87 11.89 26.94
CA PRO A 358 -4.49 11.31 28.22
C PRO A 358 -3.39 10.26 28.04
N ILE A 359 -2.37 10.31 28.89
CA ILE A 359 -1.33 9.29 28.96
C ILE A 359 -1.87 8.14 29.82
N LYS A 360 -2.03 6.97 29.20
CA LYS A 360 -2.53 5.77 29.87
C LYS A 360 -1.56 4.60 29.68
N ASP A 361 -1.53 3.67 30.63
CA ASP A 361 -0.89 2.37 30.41
C ASP A 361 -1.79 1.42 29.61
N LYS A 362 -1.26 0.22 29.34
CA LYS A 362 -1.93 -0.85 28.59
C LYS A 362 -3.27 -1.29 29.22
N ASP A 363 -3.45 -1.08 30.52
CA ASP A 363 -4.65 -1.47 31.27
C ASP A 363 -5.63 -0.29 31.37
N GLY A 364 -5.33 0.82 30.69
CA GLY A 364 -6.16 2.03 30.64
C GLY A 364 -6.00 2.93 31.87
N ARG A 365 -5.07 2.64 32.77
CA ARG A 365 -4.81 3.48 33.95
C ARG A 365 -4.18 4.79 33.51
N PHE A 366 -4.76 5.89 33.96
CA PHE A 366 -4.29 7.24 33.69
C PHE A 366 -3.03 7.58 34.48
N TYR A 367 -2.06 8.21 33.82
CA TYR A 367 -0.81 8.70 34.45
C TYR A 367 -0.56 10.19 34.22
N GLY A 368 -1.27 10.84 33.31
CA GLY A 368 -0.99 12.24 32.99
C GLY A 368 -1.60 12.68 31.67
N VAL A 369 -1.17 13.84 31.19
CA VAL A 369 -1.64 14.44 29.94
C VAL A 369 -0.49 14.81 29.03
N CYS A 370 -0.68 14.66 27.73
CA CYS A 370 0.27 15.06 26.70
C CYS A 370 -0.35 16.14 25.81
N PHE A 371 0.47 17.12 25.44
CA PHE A 371 0.15 18.23 24.54
C PHE A 371 1.10 18.16 23.34
N ILE A 372 0.55 18.00 22.14
CA ILE A 372 1.27 18.30 20.89
C ILE A 372 0.92 19.74 20.53
N ILE A 373 1.89 20.64 20.62
CA ILE A 373 1.70 22.09 20.51
C ILE A 373 2.06 22.52 19.08
N PHE A 374 1.14 23.24 18.43
CA PHE A 374 1.28 23.71 17.06
C PHE A 374 1.56 25.21 17.04
N ASN A 375 2.30 25.66 16.03
CA ASN A 375 2.44 27.09 15.76
C ASN A 375 1.08 27.68 15.31
N PRO A 376 0.72 28.91 15.74
CA PRO A 376 -0.61 29.49 15.52
C PRO A 376 -1.04 29.66 14.05
N ASP A 377 -0.08 29.63 13.12
CA ASP A 377 -0.31 29.96 11.71
C ASP A 377 -0.87 28.80 10.86
N ASP A 378 -1.08 27.61 11.42
CA ASP A 378 -1.45 26.39 10.66
C ASP A 378 -2.89 25.90 10.95
N PHE A 379 -3.81 26.24 10.04
CA PHE A 379 -5.26 26.01 10.20
C PHE A 379 -5.79 24.67 9.64
N ASN A 380 -4.95 23.74 9.16
CA ASN A 380 -5.44 22.52 8.48
C ASN A 380 -5.41 21.22 9.30
N VAL A 381 -4.93 21.25 10.55
CA VAL A 381 -4.80 20.05 11.42
C VAL A 381 -6.15 19.36 11.71
N TYR A 382 -7.26 20.07 11.62
CA TYR A 382 -8.62 19.54 11.89
C TYR A 382 -8.99 18.31 11.05
N LYS A 383 -8.50 18.22 9.80
CA LYS A 383 -8.78 17.07 8.92
C LYS A 383 -7.99 15.82 9.29
N ASP A 384 -6.95 15.99 10.10
CA ASP A 384 -5.97 14.95 10.39
C ASP A 384 -5.92 14.57 11.90
N LEU A 385 -6.93 14.94 12.69
CA LEU A 385 -7.02 14.56 14.11
C LEU A 385 -6.99 13.05 14.33
N GLU A 386 -7.58 12.28 13.40
CA GLU A 386 -7.54 10.83 13.41
C GLU A 386 -6.10 10.30 13.24
N ILE A 387 -5.29 10.96 12.41
CA ILE A 387 -3.87 10.62 12.24
C ILE A 387 -3.13 10.83 13.55
N LEU A 388 -3.32 11.99 14.20
CA LEU A 388 -2.68 12.30 15.48
C LEU A 388 -3.07 11.29 16.57
N SER A 389 -4.30 10.78 16.55
CA SER A 389 -4.78 9.78 17.51
C SER A 389 -4.00 8.47 17.46
N LYS A 390 -3.47 8.09 16.29
CA LYS A 390 -2.67 6.86 16.13
C LYS A 390 -1.34 6.94 16.89
N PHE A 391 -0.87 8.14 17.21
CA PHE A 391 0.38 8.36 17.94
C PHE A 391 0.20 8.44 19.46
N GLU A 392 -1.03 8.51 19.97
CA GLU A 392 -1.29 8.64 21.42
C GLU A 392 -0.68 7.48 22.23
N ILE A 393 -0.91 6.23 21.80
CA ILE A 393 -0.43 5.03 22.49
C ILE A 393 1.11 4.95 22.44
N PRO A 394 1.76 5.05 21.26
CA PRO A 394 3.22 5.04 21.18
C PRO A 394 3.88 6.15 22.03
N ILE A 395 3.38 7.39 21.97
CA ILE A 395 3.89 8.50 22.78
C ILE A 395 3.69 8.22 24.27
N SER A 396 2.52 7.72 24.67
CA SER A 396 2.23 7.37 26.07
C SER A 396 3.21 6.32 26.59
N MET A 397 3.49 5.27 25.80
CA MET A 397 4.46 4.24 26.17
C MET A 397 5.87 4.81 26.33
N ALA A 398 6.32 5.68 25.42
CA ALA A 398 7.61 6.33 25.51
C ALA A 398 7.74 7.18 26.79
N ILE A 399 6.72 8.00 27.10
CA ILE A 399 6.69 8.84 28.30
C ILE A 399 6.71 7.99 29.57
N LEU A 400 5.90 6.92 29.62
CA LEU A 400 5.82 6.04 30.79
C LEU A 400 7.12 5.28 31.04
N THR A 401 7.86 4.92 29.99
CA THR A 401 9.19 4.33 30.10
C THR A 401 10.18 5.31 30.72
N GLU A 402 10.23 6.55 30.20
CA GLU A 402 11.13 7.58 30.72
C GLU A 402 10.79 7.99 32.17
N ARG A 403 9.49 8.07 32.50
CA ARG A 403 9.01 8.26 33.88
C ARG A 403 9.60 7.21 34.82
N LYS A 404 9.52 5.93 34.44
CA LYS A 404 10.05 4.83 35.26
C LYS A 404 11.56 4.97 35.43
N GLU A 405 12.29 5.23 34.34
CA GLU A 405 13.75 5.38 34.39
C GLU A 405 14.20 6.52 35.30
N TYR A 406 13.56 7.69 35.21
CA TYR A 406 13.88 8.86 36.04
C TYR A 406 13.75 8.55 37.53
N CYS A 407 12.69 7.86 37.91
CA CYS A 407 12.45 7.51 39.30
C CYS A 407 13.31 6.33 39.80
N THR A 408 13.82 5.46 38.92
CA THR A 408 14.80 4.43 39.32
C THR A 408 16.23 4.95 39.51
N LYS A 409 16.55 6.15 38.99
CA LYS A 409 17.89 6.78 39.08
C LYS A 409 18.01 7.80 40.22
N LYS A 410 16.90 8.17 40.87
CA LYS A 410 16.85 8.95 42.11
C LYS A 410 16.68 8.01 43.28
#